data_AF-A0A413IFR1-F1
#
_entry.id   AF-A0A413IFR1-F1
#
_cell.length_a   1.000
_cell.length_b   1.000
_cell.length_c   1.000
_cell.angle_alpha   90.00
_cell.angle_beta   90.00
_cell.angle_gamma   90.00
#
_symmetry.space_group_name_H-M   'P 1'
#
loop_
_entity.id
_entity.type
_entity.pdbx_description
1 polymer ?
#
loop_
_entity_poly.entity_id
_entity_poly.type
_entity_poly.pdbx_seq_one_letter_code
_entity_poly.pdbx_strand_id
1 'polypeptide(L)'
;MFYTNRKHWTTAEENFVTENADKMTTAEIARKINRTEVAVQQYMHRKRINPYEKVVRNLVREILTKKFTNPEYFNPNRSFYDSVGITQKRWWDLYYGRKPISDNEYKKLSSHFGIELDDIIVNEQLNLFDNADSSGDN
;
A
#
# COMPACT_ATOMS: atom_id res chain seq x y z
N MET A 1 19.09 -23.08 29.63
CA MET A 1 17.86 -22.29 29.86
C MET A 1 18.16 -20.86 29.43
N PHE A 2 17.85 -20.47 28.19
CA PHE A 2 18.09 -19.10 27.72
C PHE A 2 16.91 -18.24 28.15
N TYR A 3 17.06 -17.50 29.25
CA TYR A 3 16.11 -16.44 29.59
C TYR A 3 16.26 -15.33 28.55
N THR A 4 15.38 -15.32 27.54
CA THR A 4 15.29 -14.17 26.63
C THR A 4 14.70 -13.02 27.42
N ASN A 5 15.53 -12.13 27.94
CA ASN A 5 15.11 -10.91 28.59
C ASN A 5 14.44 -10.02 27.52
N ARG A 6 13.11 -10.17 27.35
CA ARG A 6 12.35 -9.42 26.35
C ARG A 6 12.29 -7.97 26.83
N LYS A 7 13.11 -7.11 26.23
CA LYS A 7 13.06 -5.66 26.46
C LYS A 7 11.62 -5.17 26.31
N HIS A 8 10.99 -4.79 27.43
CA HIS A 8 9.64 -4.24 27.46
C HIS A 8 9.57 -2.98 26.61
N TRP A 9 8.44 -2.77 25.93
CA TRP A 9 8.18 -1.56 25.17
C TRP A 9 7.93 -0.41 26.15
N THR A 10 8.70 0.66 26.00
CA THR A 10 8.47 1.90 26.76
C THR A 10 7.43 2.76 26.06
N THR A 11 6.68 3.57 26.80
CA THR A 11 5.67 4.48 26.23
C THR A 11 6.25 5.39 25.13
N ALA A 12 7.50 5.86 25.29
CA ALA A 12 8.18 6.67 24.29
C ALA A 12 8.42 5.90 22.98
N GLU A 13 8.83 4.63 23.06
CA GLU A 13 8.98 3.77 21.88
C GLU A 13 7.63 3.51 21.20
N GLU A 14 6.57 3.28 21.97
CA GLU A 14 5.21 3.05 21.45
C GLU A 14 4.65 4.27 20.70
N ASN A 15 4.77 5.45 21.30
CA ASN A 15 4.34 6.71 20.70
C ASN A 15 5.14 6.99 19.42
N PHE A 16 6.47 6.82 19.47
CA PHE A 16 7.32 7.05 18.32
C PHE A 16 6.96 6.14 17.14
N VAL A 17 6.71 4.84 17.38
CA VAL A 17 6.26 3.93 16.32
C VAL A 17 4.93 4.37 15.73
N THR A 18 3.97 4.76 16.59
CA THR A 18 2.60 5.10 16.15
C THR A 18 2.57 6.39 15.33
N GLU A 19 3.34 7.41 15.73
CA GLU A 19 3.39 8.72 15.08
C GLU A 19 4.19 8.74 13.77
N ASN A 20 5.03 7.73 13.54
CA ASN A 20 5.97 7.67 12.41
C ASN A 20 5.79 6.45 11.51
N ALA A 21 4.79 5.60 11.79
CA ALA A 21 4.53 4.38 11.02
C ALA A 21 4.32 4.64 9.52
N ASP A 22 3.67 5.76 9.19
CA ASP A 22 3.32 6.25 7.87
C ASP A 22 4.42 7.08 7.20
N LYS A 23 5.31 7.68 8.00
CA LYS A 23 6.31 8.67 7.54
C LYS A 23 7.67 8.06 7.21
N MET A 24 7.99 6.89 7.75
CA MET A 24 9.31 6.28 7.60
C MET A 24 9.23 4.76 7.57
N THR A 25 10.27 4.15 7.01
CA THR A 25 10.35 2.69 6.91
C THR A 25 10.50 2.05 8.28
N THR A 26 10.02 0.81 8.43
CA THR A 26 10.17 0.05 9.68
C THR A 26 11.64 -0.09 10.11
N ALA A 27 12.57 -0.15 9.14
CA ALA A 27 14.00 -0.17 9.39
C ALA A 27 14.54 1.16 9.97
N GLU A 28 14.00 2.30 9.54
CA GLU A 28 14.34 3.62 10.12
C GLU A 28 13.81 3.78 11.53
N ILE A 29 12.54 3.39 11.76
CA ILE A 29 11.94 3.39 13.10
C ILE A 29 12.79 2.54 14.05
N ALA A 30 13.15 1.33 13.63
CA ALA A 30 13.95 0.39 14.39
C ALA A 30 15.33 0.98 14.78
N ARG A 31 16.01 1.65 13.85
CA ARG A 31 17.28 2.35 14.12
C ARG A 31 17.10 3.49 15.14
N LYS A 32 16.04 4.27 15.03
CA LYS A 32 15.76 5.41 15.94
C LYS A 32 15.48 4.97 17.38
N ILE A 33 14.73 3.89 17.56
CA ILE A 33 14.36 3.38 18.90
C ILE A 33 15.30 2.28 19.44
N ASN A 34 16.39 2.01 18.72
CA ASN A 34 17.37 0.98 19.04
C ASN A 34 16.73 -0.41 19.29
N ARG A 35 15.94 -0.87 18.32
CA ARG A 35 15.34 -2.21 18.26
C ARG A 35 15.65 -2.88 16.92
N THR A 36 15.42 -4.19 16.85
CA THR A 36 15.48 -4.90 15.56
C THR A 36 14.24 -4.58 14.73
N GLU A 37 14.39 -4.54 13.41
CA GLU A 37 13.27 -4.31 12.49
C GLU A 37 12.13 -5.31 12.72
N VAL A 38 12.47 -6.59 12.90
CA VAL A 38 11.51 -7.66 13.19
C VAL A 38 10.69 -7.38 14.45
N ALA A 39 11.31 -6.84 15.52
CA ALA A 39 10.58 -6.50 16.73
C ALA A 39 9.56 -5.39 16.51
N VAL A 40 9.90 -4.39 15.68
CA VAL A 40 8.99 -3.30 15.30
C VAL A 40 7.86 -3.82 14.42
N GLN A 41 8.16 -4.63 13.39
CA GLN A 41 7.13 -5.27 12.54
C GLN A 41 6.12 -6.08 13.37
N GLN A 42 6.61 -6.88 14.31
CA GLN A 42 5.77 -7.67 15.21
C GLN A 42 4.91 -6.80 16.15
N TYR A 43 5.45 -5.67 16.60
CA TYR A 43 4.69 -4.70 17.39
C TYR A 43 3.57 -4.06 16.59
N MET A 44 3.89 -3.54 15.40
CA MET A 44 2.92 -2.93 14.49
C MET A 44 1.81 -3.91 14.12
N HIS A 45 2.16 -5.17 13.83
CA HIS A 45 1.19 -6.23 13.57
C HIS A 45 0.23 -6.47 14.75
N ARG A 46 0.76 -6.60 15.97
CA ARG A 46 -0.06 -6.79 17.19
C ARG A 46 -0.99 -5.61 17.47
N LYS A 47 -0.53 -4.39 17.19
CA LYS A 47 -1.28 -3.14 17.39
C LYS A 47 -2.14 -2.74 16.19
N ARG A 48 -2.12 -3.54 15.11
CA ARG A 48 -2.82 -3.27 13.84
C ARG A 48 -2.43 -1.90 13.23
N ILE A 49 -1.19 -1.47 13.48
CA ILE A 49 -0.62 -0.25 12.88
C ILE A 49 -0.20 -0.62 11.46
N ASN A 50 -0.83 0.01 10.47
CA ASN A 50 -0.50 -0.20 9.07
C ASN A 50 0.43 0.93 8.61
N PRO A 51 1.70 0.65 8.27
CA PRO A 51 2.65 1.68 7.85
C PRO A 51 2.34 2.27 6.47
N TYR A 52 1.42 1.64 5.74
CA TYR A 52 1.04 2.07 4.42
C TYR A 52 -0.22 2.92 4.51
N GLU A 53 -0.13 4.16 3.99
CA GLU A 53 -1.32 4.94 3.66
C GLU A 53 -2.20 4.09 2.74
N LYS A 54 -3.46 3.89 3.15
CA LYS A 54 -4.40 3.21 2.27
C LYS A 54 -4.75 4.16 1.15
N VAL A 55 -4.55 3.71 -0.10
CA VAL A 55 -5.03 4.43 -1.27
C VAL A 55 -6.54 4.65 -1.12
N VAL A 56 -6.97 5.92 -1.18
CA VAL A 56 -8.38 6.32 -0.98
C VAL A 56 -9.29 5.64 -2.02
N ARG A 57 -8.84 5.54 -3.27
CA ARG A 57 -9.55 4.88 -4.37
C ARG A 57 -8.71 3.75 -4.98
N ASN A 58 -9.14 2.50 -4.84
CA ASN A 58 -8.37 1.35 -5.33
C ASN A 58 -8.81 0.94 -6.75
N LEU A 59 -8.10 1.45 -7.76
CA LEU A 59 -8.37 1.19 -9.17
C LEU A 59 -8.28 -0.29 -9.56
N VAL A 60 -7.38 -1.06 -8.93
CA VAL A 60 -7.26 -2.50 -9.20
C VAL A 60 -8.55 -3.23 -8.79
N ARG A 61 -9.14 -2.87 -7.66
CA ARG A 61 -10.43 -3.45 -7.24
C ARG A 61 -11.57 -3.05 -8.15
N GLU A 62 -11.56 -1.83 -8.70
CA GLU A 62 -12.57 -1.39 -9.67
C GLU A 62 -12.47 -2.19 -10.98
N ILE A 63 -11.27 -2.36 -11.53
CA ILE A 63 -11.01 -3.22 -12.70
C ILE A 63 -11.56 -4.63 -12.44
N LEU A 64 -11.21 -5.23 -11.29
CA LEU A 64 -11.65 -6.60 -10.97
C LEU A 64 -13.16 -6.68 -10.76
N THR A 65 -13.79 -5.68 -10.14
CA THR A 65 -15.24 -5.64 -9.95
C THR A 65 -15.97 -5.59 -11.30
N LYS A 66 -15.48 -4.77 -12.23
CA LYS A 66 -16.01 -4.70 -13.61
C LYS A 66 -15.92 -6.06 -14.32
N LYS A 67 -14.83 -6.82 -14.11
CA LYS A 67 -14.62 -8.09 -14.80
C LYS A 67 -15.33 -9.29 -14.17
N PHE A 68 -15.28 -9.42 -12.84
CA PHE A 68 -15.63 -10.66 -12.12
C PHE A 68 -16.85 -10.52 -11.20
N THR A 69 -17.50 -9.35 -11.15
CA THR A 69 -18.58 -8.99 -10.19
C THR A 69 -18.12 -8.98 -8.72
N ASN A 70 -17.40 -10.02 -8.28
CA ASN A 70 -16.65 -10.06 -7.03
C ASN A 70 -15.14 -10.20 -7.31
N PRO A 71 -14.30 -9.21 -6.93
CA PRO A 71 -12.85 -9.30 -7.07
C PRO A 71 -12.20 -10.53 -6.43
N GLU A 72 -12.80 -11.11 -5.38
CA GLU A 72 -12.24 -12.25 -4.66
C GLU A 72 -12.26 -13.56 -5.47
N TYR A 73 -13.03 -13.63 -6.56
CA TYR A 73 -13.02 -14.79 -7.45
C TYR A 73 -11.78 -14.84 -8.33
N PHE A 74 -11.08 -13.72 -8.48
CA PHE A 74 -9.86 -13.68 -9.25
C PHE A 74 -8.68 -14.22 -8.43
N ASN A 75 -8.22 -15.41 -8.81
CA ASN A 75 -7.04 -16.04 -8.24
C ASN A 75 -5.85 -15.82 -9.19
N PRO A 76 -5.03 -14.77 -8.97
CA PRO A 76 -3.90 -14.49 -9.83
C PRO A 76 -2.90 -15.65 -9.78
N ASN A 77 -2.31 -15.95 -10.93
CA ASN A 77 -1.31 -17.00 -11.08
C ASN A 77 -0.05 -16.45 -11.74
N ARG A 78 0.98 -17.29 -11.88
CA ARG A 78 2.26 -16.88 -12.45
C ARG A 78 2.14 -16.39 -13.90
N SER A 79 1.35 -17.07 -14.72
CA SER A 79 1.11 -16.64 -16.10
C SER A 79 0.47 -15.25 -16.17
N PHE A 80 -0.45 -14.94 -15.26
CA PHE A 80 -1.03 -13.60 -15.14
C PHE A 80 0.03 -12.56 -14.78
N TYR A 81 0.81 -12.82 -13.73
CA TYR A 81 1.89 -11.92 -13.29
C TYR A 81 2.88 -11.60 -14.42
N ASP A 82 3.30 -12.62 -15.17
CA ASP A 82 4.23 -12.47 -16.28
C ASP A 82 3.58 -11.69 -17.44
N SER A 83 2.30 -11.94 -17.74
CA SER A 83 1.58 -11.26 -18.83
C SER A 83 1.36 -9.76 -18.59
N VAL A 84 1.14 -9.35 -17.34
CA VAL A 84 0.97 -7.94 -16.95
C VAL A 84 2.31 -7.30 -16.58
N GLY A 85 3.34 -8.11 -16.30
CA GLY A 85 4.64 -7.64 -15.85
C GLY A 85 4.65 -7.10 -14.42
N ILE A 86 3.90 -7.74 -13.52
CA ILE A 86 3.79 -7.37 -12.10
C ILE A 86 4.21 -8.56 -11.23
N THR A 87 5.03 -8.32 -10.21
CA THR A 87 5.41 -9.37 -9.25
C THR A 87 4.25 -9.74 -8.32
N GLN A 88 4.23 -10.98 -7.80
CA GLN A 88 3.22 -11.42 -6.82
C GLN A 88 3.09 -10.46 -5.63
N LYS A 89 4.22 -10.01 -5.06
CA LYS A 89 4.22 -9.05 -3.95
C LYS A 89 3.59 -7.71 -4.37
N ARG A 90 3.97 -7.18 -5.53
CA ARG A 90 3.43 -5.91 -6.05
C ARG A 90 1.92 -6.03 -6.31
N TRP A 91 1.44 -7.15 -6.84
CA TRP A 91 0.02 -7.40 -7.00
C TRP A 91 -0.76 -7.24 -5.68
N TRP A 92 -0.28 -7.86 -4.60
CA TRP A 92 -0.96 -7.75 -3.30
C TRP A 92 -0.86 -6.36 -2.67
N ASP A 93 0.25 -5.64 -2.90
CA ASP A 93 0.36 -4.24 -2.51
C ASP A 93 -0.72 -3.39 -3.20
N LEU A 94 -0.99 -3.63 -4.49
CA LEU A 94 -2.03 -2.92 -5.25
C LEU A 94 -3.45 -3.37 -4.87
N TYR A 95 -3.70 -4.68 -4.82
CA TYR A 95 -5.02 -5.26 -4.52
C TYR A 95 -5.57 -4.80 -3.17
N TYR A 96 -4.71 -4.72 -2.15
CA TYR A 96 -5.11 -4.23 -0.83
C TYR A 96 -5.01 -2.70 -0.67
N GLY A 97 -4.61 -1.98 -1.72
CA GLY A 97 -4.47 -0.52 -1.68
C GLY A 97 -3.38 -0.05 -0.73
N ARG A 98 -2.32 -0.84 -0.54
CA ARG A 98 -1.14 -0.45 0.27
C ARG A 98 -0.23 0.50 -0.50
N LYS A 99 -0.29 0.47 -1.83
CA LYS A 99 0.47 1.34 -2.71
C LYS A 99 -0.38 1.75 -3.91
N PRO A 100 -0.19 2.96 -4.45
CA PRO A 100 -0.84 3.38 -5.67
C PRO A 100 -0.36 2.54 -6.86
N ILE A 101 -1.26 2.38 -7.82
CA ILE A 101 -0.97 1.79 -9.13
C ILE A 101 -0.33 2.86 -10.03
N SER A 102 0.64 2.48 -10.85
CA SER A 102 1.17 3.38 -11.90
C SER A 102 0.35 3.32 -13.18
N ASP A 103 0.40 4.36 -14.01
CA ASP A 103 -0.28 4.41 -15.31
C ASP A 103 0.05 3.21 -16.21
N ASN A 104 1.31 2.76 -16.21
CA ASN A 104 1.73 1.61 -17.01
C ASN A 104 1.14 0.30 -16.48
N GLU A 105 1.14 0.10 -15.15
CA GLU A 105 0.50 -1.06 -14.52
C GLU A 105 -1.01 -1.04 -14.80
N TYR A 106 -1.64 0.13 -14.72
CA TYR A 106 -3.07 0.31 -15.00
C TYR A 106 -3.40 -0.05 -16.44
N LYS A 107 -2.68 0.53 -17.43
CA LYS A 107 -2.87 0.22 -18.86
C LYS A 107 -2.74 -1.27 -19.13
N LYS A 108 -1.69 -1.93 -18.62
CA LYS A 108 -1.48 -3.36 -18.83
C LYS A 108 -2.59 -4.22 -18.19
N LEU A 109 -3.04 -3.88 -16.98
CA LEU A 109 -4.14 -4.59 -16.34
C LEU A 109 -5.45 -4.43 -17.11
N SER A 110 -5.79 -3.20 -17.48
CA SER A 110 -7.02 -2.91 -18.25
C SER A 110 -7.01 -3.64 -19.60
N SER A 111 -5.88 -3.61 -20.32
CA SER A 111 -5.70 -4.39 -21.56
C SER A 111 -5.82 -5.89 -21.33
N HIS A 112 -5.22 -6.44 -20.27
CA HIS A 112 -5.30 -7.87 -19.97
C HIS A 112 -6.74 -8.34 -19.68
N PHE A 113 -7.52 -7.53 -18.95
CA PHE A 113 -8.90 -7.88 -18.62
C PHE A 113 -9.92 -7.51 -19.69
N GLY A 114 -9.51 -6.76 -20.72
CA GLY A 114 -10.37 -6.27 -21.79
C GLY A 114 -11.37 -5.23 -21.30
N ILE A 115 -10.94 -4.34 -20.40
CA ILE A 115 -11.76 -3.23 -19.88
C ILE A 115 -11.34 -1.95 -20.59
N GLU A 116 -12.30 -1.22 -21.16
CA GLU A 116 -12.04 0.09 -21.75
C GLU A 116 -11.59 1.08 -20.68
N LEU A 117 -10.58 1.88 -21.05
CA LEU A 117 -9.96 2.89 -20.19
C LEU A 117 -10.91 4.10 -20.03
N ASP A 118 -12.11 3.91 -19.49
CA ASP A 118 -13.01 5.04 -19.21
C ASP A 118 -12.42 5.89 -18.07
N ASP A 119 -12.06 7.14 -18.38
CA ASP A 119 -11.86 8.37 -17.58
C ASP A 119 -11.21 8.33 -16.18
N ILE A 120 -10.72 7.19 -15.71
CA ILE A 120 -10.20 7.06 -14.35
C ILE A 120 -8.89 7.86 -14.16
N ILE A 121 -8.07 7.98 -15.21
CA ILE A 121 -6.84 8.81 -15.20
C ILE A 121 -7.19 10.31 -15.21
N VAL A 122 -8.33 10.70 -15.82
CA VAL A 122 -8.75 12.11 -15.89
C VAL A 122 -8.98 12.66 -14.47
N ASN A 123 -9.55 11.88 -13.56
CA ASN A 123 -9.74 12.30 -12.16
C ASN A 123 -8.45 12.43 -11.36
N GLU A 124 -7.40 11.65 -11.66
CA GLU A 124 -6.11 11.75 -10.97
C GLU A 124 -5.31 12.97 -11.46
N GLN A 125 -5.41 13.31 -12.76
CA GLN A 125 -4.90 14.58 -13.27
C GLN A 125 -5.71 15.77 -12.71
N LEU A 126 -7.04 15.74 -12.75
CA LEU A 126 -7.90 16.81 -12.22
C LEU A 126 -7.67 17.07 -10.72
N ASN A 127 -7.58 16.02 -9.89
CA ASN A 127 -7.29 16.18 -8.46
C ASN A 127 -5.89 16.77 -8.21
N LEU A 128 -4.92 16.57 -9.11
CA LEU A 128 -3.60 17.18 -9.00
C LEU A 128 -3.63 18.69 -9.31
N PHE A 129 -4.53 19.12 -10.21
CA PHE A 129 -4.71 20.53 -10.56
C PHE A 129 -5.56 21.28 -9.52
N ASP A 130 -6.62 20.68 -8.97
CA ASP A 130 -7.48 21.32 -7.96
C ASP A 130 -6.75 21.60 -6.62
N ASN A 131 -5.75 20.78 -6.25
CA ASN A 131 -4.97 20.98 -5.02
C ASN A 131 -3.76 21.93 -5.19
N ALA A 132 -3.38 22.24 -6.44
CA ALA A 132 -2.30 23.18 -6.73
C ALA A 132 -2.78 24.64 -6.70
N ASP A 133 -4.06 24.87 -7.00
CA ASP A 133 -4.65 26.21 -7.11
C ASP A 133 -5.16 26.78 -5.78
N SER A 134 -5.23 25.98 -4.70
CA SER A 134 -5.69 26.44 -3.37
C SER A 134 -4.57 26.84 -2.40
N SER A 135 -3.31 26.91 -2.87
CA SER A 135 -2.15 27.33 -2.05
C SER A 135 -1.55 28.67 -2.48
N GLY A 136 -2.23 29.41 -3.36
CA GLY A 136 -2.01 30.82 -3.61
C GLY A 136 -3.18 31.64 -3.08
N ASP A 137 -2.88 32.68 -2.31
CA ASP A 137 -3.78 33.73 -1.81
C ASP A 137 -4.45 33.50 -0.43
N ASN A 138 -3.68 33.65 0.65
CA ASN A 138 -3.69 34.84 1.54
C ASN A 138 -2.78 34.64 2.77
#